data_AF-A0A534TNG9-F1
#
_entry.id   AF-A0A534TNG9-F1
#
_cell.length_a   1.000
_cell.length_b   1.000
_cell.length_c   1.000
_cell.angle_alpha   90.00
_cell.angle_beta   90.00
_cell.angle_gamma   90.00
#
_symmetry.space_group_name_H-M   'P 1'
#
loop_
_entity.id
_entity.type
_entity.pdbx_description
1 polymer ?
#
loop_
_entity_poly.entity_id
_entity_poly.type
_entity_poly.pdbx_seq_one_letter_code
_entity_poly.pdbx_strand_id
1 'polypeptide(L)'
;MAGAPVEAGSWARPGPQGGAAFACPSRPDVGRAAPCFARTVTGFDAQDRSMSVASLFALASLHPHLARVQIAPEQQSAAGQAEHEAHREALRLLQEQGFEPLVGGAYALKTHTGIWRDTKDLDLFLRKDQVQRALDVLARAGYRTEMTDEIWLAKAYSGPWFVDLIFSSGNGIATVDEQWRSRAAPGTVLGLQALIVPAEEMIWQKAFIQERERFDGADIHHLLRCKGRQLDWDHLLKRFGERHWEVLLVHLITYRYAFSCEKDQVPEAVMRELIRRLEQRESEPAGADRVCRGTLLSRQQYLHETNVEGYRDARETETEGWTGDRTYPVEYPDRGTHDAHRRSR
;
A
#
# COMPACT_ATOMS: atom_id res chain seq x y z
N MET A 1 8.99 2.27 71.86
CA MET A 1 7.93 3.16 72.37
C MET A 1 6.89 3.27 71.26
N ALA A 2 5.89 2.37 71.22
CA ALA A 2 4.61 2.44 71.93
C ALA A 2 3.73 3.60 71.45
N GLY A 3 2.66 3.28 70.71
CA GLY A 3 1.61 4.21 70.30
C GLY A 3 0.81 3.76 69.07
N ALA A 4 -0.14 2.84 69.27
CA ALA A 4 -1.32 2.61 68.42
C ALA A 4 -2.55 2.65 69.37
N PRO A 5 -3.83 2.61 68.92
CA PRO A 5 -4.43 2.81 67.58
C PRO A 5 -5.68 3.74 67.62
N VAL A 6 -6.30 4.04 66.47
CA VAL A 6 -7.74 4.34 66.37
C VAL A 6 -8.33 3.67 65.12
N GLU A 7 -9.28 2.77 65.36
CA GLU A 7 -10.26 2.09 64.48
C GLU A 7 -11.22 3.10 63.79
N ALA A 8 -12.11 2.83 62.83
CA ALA A 8 -12.54 1.73 61.98
C ALA A 8 -13.45 2.36 60.89
N GLY A 9 -13.68 1.67 59.77
CA GLY A 9 -14.63 2.14 58.75
C GLY A 9 -14.72 1.23 57.54
N SER A 10 -15.19 0.00 57.76
CA SER A 10 -15.50 -1.00 56.73
C SER A 10 -16.68 -0.56 55.85
N TRP A 11 -16.54 -0.64 54.53
CA TRP A 11 -17.69 -0.71 53.62
C TRP A 11 -17.76 -2.12 53.03
N ALA A 12 -18.67 -2.89 53.60
CA ALA A 12 -19.02 -4.24 53.19
C ALA A 12 -19.93 -4.21 51.95
N ARG A 13 -19.71 -5.20 51.07
CA ARG A 13 -20.57 -5.57 49.95
C ARG A 13 -21.94 -6.08 50.44
N PRO A 14 -23.02 -5.85 49.69
CA PRO A 14 -24.20 -6.70 49.75
C PRO A 14 -24.37 -7.50 48.46
N GLY A 15 -24.62 -8.80 48.62
CA GLY A 15 -25.45 -9.63 47.75
C GLY A 15 -26.19 -10.64 48.64
N PRO A 16 -27.02 -11.56 48.12
CA PRO A 16 -27.85 -11.52 46.92
C PRO A 16 -29.33 -11.85 47.24
N GLN A 17 -30.28 -11.30 46.49
CA GLN A 17 -31.67 -11.76 46.35
C GLN A 17 -32.10 -11.31 44.95
N GLY A 18 -32.84 -12.00 44.08
CA GLY A 18 -33.66 -13.21 44.05
C GLY A 18 -34.23 -13.24 42.63
N GLY A 19 -34.44 -14.42 42.05
CA GLY A 19 -34.49 -14.61 40.60
C GLY A 19 -35.71 -14.10 39.83
N ALA A 20 -35.56 -14.09 38.50
CA ALA A 20 -36.60 -14.43 37.54
C ALA A 20 -35.93 -14.69 36.17
N ALA A 21 -35.98 -15.94 35.73
CA ALA A 21 -35.63 -16.33 34.37
C ALA A 21 -36.69 -15.80 33.40
N PHE A 22 -36.28 -15.21 32.28
CA PHE A 22 -37.14 -15.08 31.10
C PHE A 22 -36.37 -15.44 29.83
N ALA A 23 -36.99 -16.36 29.11
CA ALA A 23 -36.48 -17.09 27.97
C ALA A 23 -36.44 -16.25 26.68
N CYS A 24 -35.54 -16.65 25.78
CA CYS A 24 -35.53 -16.28 24.37
C CYS A 24 -36.87 -16.62 23.69
N PRO A 25 -37.41 -15.75 22.81
CA PRO A 25 -38.32 -16.19 21.76
C PRO A 25 -37.53 -16.60 20.52
N SER A 26 -37.83 -17.81 20.09
CA SER A 26 -37.44 -18.50 18.87
C SER A 26 -37.80 -17.76 17.57
N ARG A 27 -36.95 -17.99 16.56
CA ARG A 27 -37.21 -17.72 15.13
C ARG A 27 -38.52 -18.36 14.65
N PRO A 28 -39.22 -17.76 13.68
CA PRO A 28 -40.06 -18.50 12.76
C PRO A 28 -39.40 -18.67 11.38
N ASP A 29 -39.97 -19.66 10.71
CA ASP A 29 -39.46 -20.49 9.63
C ASP A 29 -39.49 -19.85 8.23
N VAL A 30 -38.73 -20.45 7.34
CA VAL A 30 -38.61 -20.12 5.91
C VAL A 30 -39.85 -20.61 5.15
N GLY A 31 -40.49 -19.75 4.36
CA GLY A 31 -41.65 -20.14 3.56
C GLY A 31 -41.93 -19.24 2.35
N ARG A 32 -41.36 -19.62 1.20
CA ARG A 32 -41.76 -19.46 -0.23
C ARG A 32 -42.37 -18.15 -0.79
N ALA A 33 -42.08 -17.98 -2.09
CA ALA A 33 -42.15 -16.74 -2.87
C ALA A 33 -43.51 -16.40 -3.56
N ALA A 34 -43.67 -15.08 -3.79
CA ALA A 34 -44.25 -14.35 -4.96
C ALA A 34 -45.81 -14.25 -5.12
N PRO A 35 -46.34 -13.25 -5.88
CA PRO A 35 -45.76 -11.99 -6.43
C PRO A 35 -46.63 -10.70 -6.27
N CYS A 36 -45.99 -9.57 -6.64
CA CYS A 36 -46.51 -8.28 -7.20
C CYS A 36 -47.87 -7.69 -6.77
N PHE A 37 -47.84 -6.46 -6.24
CA PHE A 37 -48.72 -5.38 -6.70
C PHE A 37 -48.05 -4.01 -6.56
N ALA A 38 -47.90 -3.33 -7.70
CA ALA A 38 -47.53 -1.92 -7.77
C ALA A 38 -48.72 -1.05 -7.33
N ARG A 39 -48.47 0.00 -6.55
CA ARG A 39 -49.45 1.05 -6.30
C ARG A 39 -48.82 2.42 -6.45
N THR A 40 -49.22 3.06 -7.54
CA THR A 40 -49.09 4.48 -7.87
C THR A 40 -49.82 5.31 -6.82
N VAL A 41 -49.19 6.40 -6.35
CA VAL A 41 -49.92 7.54 -5.77
C VAL A 41 -49.42 8.81 -6.45
N THR A 42 -50.32 9.38 -7.25
CA THR A 42 -50.28 10.73 -7.80
C THR A 42 -50.70 11.73 -6.72
N GLY A 43 -50.03 12.89 -6.67
CA GLY A 43 -50.44 14.02 -5.85
C GLY A 43 -49.50 15.20 -6.03
N PHE A 44 -49.79 16.02 -7.05
CA PHE A 44 -49.25 17.37 -7.22
C PHE A 44 -50.18 18.33 -6.49
N ASP A 45 -49.64 19.21 -5.65
CA ASP A 45 -50.07 20.60 -5.59
C ASP A 45 -48.97 21.47 -4.96
N ALA A 46 -48.75 22.61 -5.59
CA ALA A 46 -47.64 23.53 -5.41
C ALA A 46 -48.12 24.84 -4.76
N GLN A 47 -47.24 25.44 -3.94
CA GLN A 47 -47.11 26.85 -3.51
C GLN A 47 -46.68 26.86 -2.04
N ASP A 48 -45.75 27.65 -1.53
CA ASP A 48 -44.83 28.66 -2.03
C ASP A 48 -43.97 29.00 -0.80
N ARG A 49 -42.64 29.12 -0.96
CA ARG A 49 -41.76 30.11 -0.32
C ARG A 49 -40.29 29.67 -0.33
N SER A 50 -39.56 30.48 -1.09
CA SER A 50 -38.13 30.73 -1.12
C SER A 50 -37.33 30.37 0.14
N MET A 51 -36.21 29.67 -0.07
CA MET A 51 -34.87 30.18 0.22
C MET A 51 -33.84 29.39 -0.59
N SER A 52 -33.16 30.10 -1.50
CA SER A 52 -32.08 29.59 -2.34
C SER A 52 -30.80 29.49 -1.51
N VAL A 53 -30.35 28.27 -1.21
CA VAL A 53 -28.98 28.01 -0.73
C VAL A 53 -28.07 27.87 -1.96
N ALA A 54 -27.88 28.99 -2.65
CA ALA A 54 -26.84 29.15 -3.66
C ALA A 54 -25.80 30.10 -3.08
N SER A 55 -24.78 29.55 -2.42
CA SER A 55 -23.44 30.14 -2.23
C SER A 55 -22.74 29.41 -1.10
N LEU A 56 -21.85 28.49 -1.44
CA LEU A 56 -20.69 28.09 -0.62
C LEU A 56 -19.66 27.28 -1.44
N PHE A 57 -19.93 26.94 -2.71
CA PHE A 57 -18.98 26.27 -3.60
C PHE A 57 -18.64 27.10 -4.84
N ALA A 58 -18.10 28.29 -4.62
CA ALA A 58 -17.42 29.01 -5.69
C ALA A 58 -16.27 29.80 -5.11
N LEU A 59 -15.06 29.24 -5.15
CA LEU A 59 -13.85 30.02 -5.42
C LEU A 59 -12.80 29.15 -6.13
N ALA A 60 -12.60 29.53 -7.39
CA ALA A 60 -11.40 29.44 -8.21
C ALA A 60 -10.81 28.04 -8.50
N SER A 61 -11.34 27.44 -9.57
CA SER A 61 -10.58 26.62 -10.51
C SER A 61 -9.24 27.27 -10.86
N LEU A 62 -8.13 26.53 -10.75
CA LEU A 62 -6.97 26.58 -11.65
C LEU A 62 -6.14 25.29 -11.46
N HIS A 63 -6.20 24.44 -12.49
CA HIS A 63 -5.36 23.28 -12.86
C HIS A 63 -5.82 21.84 -12.51
N PRO A 64 -5.61 20.90 -13.45
CA PRO A 64 -6.40 19.67 -13.57
C PRO A 64 -5.59 18.43 -13.17
N HIS A 65 -5.99 17.71 -12.12
CA HIS A 65 -5.31 16.47 -11.72
C HIS A 65 -6.26 15.31 -11.42
N LEU A 66 -7.32 15.19 -12.22
CA LEU A 66 -7.95 13.89 -12.45
C LEU A 66 -7.88 13.63 -13.94
N ALA A 67 -6.70 13.23 -14.41
CA ALA A 67 -6.62 12.55 -15.70
C ALA A 67 -7.61 11.38 -15.61
N ARG A 68 -8.63 11.41 -16.46
CA ARG A 68 -9.49 10.24 -16.73
C ARG A 68 -8.58 9.03 -16.89
N VAL A 69 -9.00 7.85 -16.43
CA VAL A 69 -8.41 6.59 -16.92
C VAL A 69 -8.64 6.59 -18.43
N GLN A 70 -7.66 7.10 -19.16
CA GLN A 70 -7.68 7.15 -20.60
C GLN A 70 -7.24 5.78 -21.05
N ILE A 71 -8.18 4.98 -21.56
CA ILE A 71 -7.85 3.98 -22.58
C ILE A 71 -7.61 4.78 -23.86
N ALA A 72 -6.57 5.60 -23.88
CA ALA A 72 -6.18 6.35 -25.06
C ALA A 72 -5.17 5.50 -25.84
N PRO A 73 -5.30 5.41 -27.18
CA PRO A 73 -4.19 4.96 -28.00
C PRO A 73 -3.03 5.94 -27.79
N GLU A 74 -1.83 5.41 -27.62
CA GLU A 74 -0.58 6.15 -27.45
C GLU A 74 -0.45 7.24 -28.53
N GLN A 75 -0.81 8.49 -28.21
CA GLN A 75 -0.65 9.61 -29.14
C GLN A 75 0.80 10.08 -29.08
N GLN A 76 1.57 9.71 -30.10
CA GLN A 76 3.00 10.01 -30.21
C GLN A 76 3.23 11.50 -30.55
N SER A 77 3.36 12.33 -29.53
CA SER A 77 3.96 13.66 -29.67
C SER A 77 5.48 13.53 -29.87
N ALA A 78 6.14 14.56 -30.44
CA ALA A 78 7.60 14.59 -30.56
C ALA A 78 8.31 14.48 -29.19
N ALA A 79 7.71 15.05 -28.13
CA ALA A 79 8.20 14.90 -26.76
C ALA A 79 8.11 13.43 -26.29
N GLY A 80 6.99 12.75 -26.58
CA GLY A 80 6.83 11.33 -26.26
C GLY A 80 7.79 10.43 -27.04
N GLN A 81 8.13 10.78 -28.29
CA GLN A 81 9.16 10.06 -29.05
C GLN A 81 10.56 10.23 -28.44
N ALA A 82 10.92 11.43 -28.00
CA ALA A 82 12.21 11.69 -27.35
C ALA A 82 12.32 11.00 -25.98
N GLU A 83 11.24 11.00 -25.20
CA GLU A 83 11.13 10.26 -23.94
C GLU A 83 11.29 8.75 -24.17
N HIS A 84 10.53 8.19 -25.11
CA HIS A 84 10.62 6.78 -25.47
C HIS A 84 12.02 6.37 -25.91
N GLU A 85 12.69 7.19 -26.73
CA GLU A 85 14.05 6.88 -27.17
C GLU A 85 15.06 6.95 -26.03
N ALA A 86 14.94 7.93 -25.12
CA ALA A 86 15.78 7.98 -23.92
C ALA A 86 15.59 6.73 -23.04
N HIS A 87 14.35 6.35 -22.76
CA HIS A 87 14.07 5.13 -21.99
C HIS A 87 14.57 3.87 -22.70
N ARG A 88 14.33 3.75 -24.02
CA ARG A 88 14.76 2.62 -24.84
C ARG A 88 16.27 2.49 -24.84
N GLU A 89 16.98 3.61 -25.01
CA GLU A 89 18.43 3.65 -25.05
C GLU A 89 19.06 3.26 -23.72
N ALA A 90 18.53 3.76 -22.60
CA ALA A 90 19.00 3.37 -21.27
C ALA A 90 18.88 1.84 -21.04
N LEU A 91 17.73 1.26 -21.38
CA LEU A 91 17.50 -0.18 -21.29
C LEU A 91 18.48 -0.97 -22.19
N ARG A 92 18.63 -0.57 -23.45
CA ARG A 92 19.55 -1.19 -24.42
C ARG A 92 20.99 -1.17 -23.92
N LEU A 93 21.47 -0.01 -23.47
CA LEU A 93 22.85 0.16 -22.99
C LEU A 93 23.16 -0.72 -21.79
N LEU A 94 22.24 -0.82 -20.83
CA LEU A 94 22.42 -1.72 -19.69
C LEU A 94 22.48 -3.19 -20.14
N GLN A 95 21.59 -3.61 -21.04
CA GLN A 95 21.60 -4.97 -21.58
C GLN A 95 22.89 -5.31 -22.34
N GLU A 96 23.38 -4.39 -23.19
CA GLU A 96 24.63 -4.57 -23.94
C GLU A 96 25.86 -4.64 -23.04
N GLN A 97 25.80 -4.04 -21.84
CA GLN A 97 26.85 -4.13 -20.83
C GLN A 97 26.69 -5.34 -19.90
N GLY A 98 25.77 -6.26 -20.21
CA GLY A 98 25.57 -7.52 -19.51
C GLY A 98 24.74 -7.41 -18.22
N PHE A 99 24.01 -6.32 -18.02
CA PHE A 99 23.01 -6.24 -16.97
C PHE A 99 21.70 -6.89 -17.43
N GLU A 100 20.94 -7.41 -16.48
CA GLU A 100 19.60 -7.95 -16.71
C GLU A 100 18.57 -7.16 -15.90
N PRO A 101 18.37 -5.85 -16.18
CA PRO A 101 17.39 -5.04 -15.45
C PRO A 101 15.98 -5.59 -15.67
N LEU A 102 15.19 -5.65 -14.60
CA LEU A 102 13.78 -6.01 -14.70
C LEU A 102 12.95 -4.74 -14.86
N VAL A 103 12.13 -4.68 -15.90
CA VAL A 103 11.20 -3.58 -16.09
C VAL A 103 10.03 -3.72 -15.13
N GLY A 104 9.78 -2.70 -14.32
CA GLY A 104 8.67 -2.61 -13.37
C GLY A 104 7.64 -1.55 -13.76
N GLY A 105 7.00 -0.96 -12.75
CA GLY A 105 6.17 0.22 -12.94
C GLY A 105 4.95 0.03 -13.85
N ALA A 106 4.59 1.09 -14.58
CA ALA A 106 3.47 1.10 -15.51
C ALA A 106 3.66 0.12 -16.68
N TYR A 107 4.90 -0.09 -17.15
CA TYR A 107 5.21 -1.05 -18.22
C TYR A 107 4.95 -2.49 -17.79
N ALA A 108 5.42 -2.90 -16.61
CA ALA A 108 5.13 -4.22 -16.07
C ALA A 108 3.63 -4.40 -15.80
N LEU A 109 2.96 -3.38 -15.25
CA LEU A 109 1.53 -3.42 -15.02
C LEU A 109 0.74 -3.61 -16.33
N LYS A 110 1.10 -2.88 -17.40
CA LYS A 110 0.51 -3.06 -18.73
C LYS A 110 0.74 -4.47 -19.26
N THR A 111 1.93 -5.03 -19.10
CA THR A 111 2.23 -6.40 -19.52
C THR A 111 1.36 -7.43 -18.78
N HIS A 112 1.12 -7.23 -17.48
CA HIS A 112 0.33 -8.15 -16.68
C HIS A 112 -1.19 -7.99 -16.85
N THR A 113 -1.66 -6.76 -17.08
CA THR A 113 -3.10 -6.44 -16.98
C THR A 113 -3.73 -5.90 -18.27
N GLY A 114 -2.91 -5.48 -19.23
CA GLY A 114 -3.33 -4.72 -20.41
C GLY A 114 -3.69 -3.26 -20.11
N ILE A 115 -3.66 -2.83 -18.84
CA ILE A 115 -4.00 -1.47 -18.43
C ILE A 115 -2.78 -0.59 -18.59
N TRP A 116 -2.90 0.44 -19.41
CA TRP A 116 -1.89 1.50 -19.50
C TRP A 116 -2.20 2.62 -18.52
N ARG A 117 -1.14 3.17 -17.92
CA ARG A 117 -1.18 4.44 -17.20
C ARG A 117 -0.01 5.27 -17.68
N ASP A 118 -0.26 6.55 -17.91
CA ASP A 118 0.80 7.48 -18.26
C ASP A 118 1.83 7.49 -17.14
N THR A 119 3.07 7.17 -17.52
CA THR A 119 4.25 7.25 -16.66
C THR A 119 5.23 8.22 -17.32
N LYS A 120 5.98 8.96 -16.51
CA LYS A 120 7.08 9.82 -16.99
C LYS A 120 8.44 9.13 -16.86
N ASP A 121 8.42 7.92 -16.30
CA ASP A 121 9.58 7.26 -15.71
C ASP A 121 9.65 5.84 -16.28
N LEU A 122 10.87 5.39 -16.55
CA LEU A 122 11.16 3.97 -16.79
C LEU A 122 11.72 3.37 -15.51
N ASP A 123 10.96 2.47 -14.88
CA ASP A 123 11.36 1.76 -13.67
C ASP A 123 12.17 0.50 -14.01
N LEU A 124 13.46 0.49 -13.68
CA LEU A 124 14.36 -0.64 -13.84
C LEU A 124 14.83 -1.16 -12.48
N PHE A 125 14.54 -2.42 -12.21
CA PHE A 125 14.87 -3.09 -10.97
C PHE A 125 16.18 -3.87 -11.12
N LEU A 126 17.12 -3.63 -10.20
CA LEU A 126 18.45 -4.21 -10.17
C LEU A 126 18.85 -4.52 -8.72
N ARG A 127 19.75 -5.49 -8.51
CA ARG A 127 20.34 -5.70 -7.18
C ARG A 127 21.22 -4.50 -6.82
N LYS A 128 21.20 -4.09 -5.55
CA LYS A 128 21.92 -2.90 -5.05
C LYS A 128 23.42 -2.91 -5.40
N ASP A 129 24.06 -4.08 -5.34
CA ASP A 129 25.49 -4.26 -5.67
C ASP A 129 25.83 -4.00 -7.15
N GLN A 130 24.83 -3.89 -8.02
CA GLN A 130 24.98 -3.58 -9.44
C GLN A 130 24.70 -2.11 -9.78
N VAL A 131 24.00 -1.37 -8.91
CA VAL A 131 23.44 -0.05 -9.21
C VAL A 131 24.53 0.97 -9.57
N GLN A 132 25.62 1.03 -8.80
CA GLN A 132 26.70 1.99 -9.11
C GLN A 132 27.30 1.74 -10.50
N ARG A 133 27.55 0.47 -10.86
CA ARG A 133 28.08 0.12 -12.18
C ARG A 133 27.08 0.44 -13.30
N ALA A 134 25.78 0.30 -13.05
CA ALA A 134 24.73 0.68 -13.99
C ALA A 134 24.69 2.21 -14.20
N LEU A 135 24.82 2.99 -13.12
CA LEU A 135 24.95 4.45 -13.22
C LEU A 135 26.21 4.84 -14.02
N ASP A 136 27.34 4.18 -13.81
CA ASP A 136 28.57 4.47 -14.56
C ASP A 136 28.44 4.17 -16.07
N VAL A 137 27.65 3.14 -16.44
CA VAL A 137 27.31 2.87 -17.84
C VAL A 137 26.48 3.99 -18.43
N LEU A 138 25.41 4.39 -17.76
CA LEU A 138 24.52 5.46 -18.24
C LEU A 138 25.24 6.82 -18.27
N ALA A 139 26.09 7.11 -17.28
CA ALA A 139 26.90 8.33 -17.25
C ALA A 139 27.85 8.44 -18.46
N ARG A 140 28.50 7.35 -18.85
CA ARG A 140 29.36 7.31 -20.06
C ARG A 140 28.58 7.52 -21.35
N ALA A 141 27.28 7.23 -21.35
CA ALA A 141 26.38 7.50 -22.47
C ALA A 141 25.75 8.91 -22.43
N GLY A 142 26.16 9.76 -21.48
CA GLY A 142 25.71 11.15 -21.38
C GLY A 142 24.50 11.39 -20.48
N TYR A 143 24.02 10.37 -19.75
CA TYR A 143 23.00 10.58 -18.72
C TYR A 143 23.62 11.28 -17.51
N ARG A 144 22.93 12.27 -16.94
CA ARG A 144 23.27 12.73 -15.59
C ARG A 144 22.79 11.67 -14.62
N THR A 145 23.63 11.16 -13.73
CA THR A 145 23.28 10.10 -12.78
C THR A 145 23.38 10.57 -11.34
N GLU A 146 22.54 10.01 -10.47
CA GLU A 146 22.44 10.41 -9.08
C GLU A 146 21.98 9.24 -8.20
N MET A 147 22.71 8.96 -7.12
CA MET A 147 22.20 8.11 -6.04
C MET A 147 21.26 8.97 -5.17
N THR A 148 19.97 8.90 -5.46
CA THR A 148 18.98 9.77 -4.80
C THR A 148 18.64 9.32 -3.39
N ASP A 149 18.67 8.00 -3.15
CA ASP A 149 18.41 7.39 -1.85
C ASP A 149 19.22 6.10 -1.72
N GLU A 150 20.09 6.05 -0.71
CA GLU A 150 20.99 4.92 -0.46
C GLU A 150 20.27 3.61 -0.14
N ILE A 151 18.98 3.64 0.20
CA ILE A 151 18.19 2.44 0.56
C ILE A 151 17.52 1.82 -0.66
N TRP A 152 17.06 2.63 -1.62
CA TRP A 152 16.15 2.09 -2.63
C TRP A 152 16.23 2.66 -4.04
N LEU A 153 16.80 3.86 -4.26
CA LEU A 153 16.66 4.55 -5.54
C LEU A 153 17.91 5.29 -5.99
N ALA A 154 18.32 5.01 -7.22
CA ALA A 154 19.12 5.91 -8.03
C ALA A 154 18.36 6.36 -9.27
N LYS A 155 18.75 7.48 -9.86
CA LYS A 155 18.15 8.04 -11.07
C LYS A 155 19.19 8.35 -12.12
N ALA A 156 18.81 8.13 -13.38
CA ALA A 156 19.56 8.59 -14.56
C ALA A 156 18.67 9.50 -15.41
N TYR A 157 19.20 10.64 -15.84
CA TYR A 157 18.45 11.70 -16.50
C TYR A 157 18.99 11.96 -17.91
N SER A 158 18.08 12.04 -18.88
CA SER A 158 18.33 12.51 -20.25
C SER A 158 17.44 13.73 -20.51
N GLY A 159 17.97 14.92 -20.25
CA GLY A 159 17.18 16.15 -20.26
C GLY A 159 16.08 16.11 -19.17
N PRO A 160 14.79 16.29 -19.52
CA PRO A 160 13.68 16.23 -18.57
C PRO A 160 13.20 14.80 -18.27
N TRP A 161 13.69 13.80 -18.99
CA TRP A 161 13.29 12.40 -18.85
C TRP A 161 14.19 11.67 -17.87
N PHE A 162 13.64 10.74 -17.11
CA PHE A 162 14.42 9.98 -16.14
C PHE A 162 14.06 8.49 -16.11
N VAL A 163 15.07 7.73 -15.71
CA VAL A 163 15.05 6.28 -15.51
C VAL A 163 15.36 6.03 -14.05
N ASP A 164 14.49 5.25 -13.41
CA ASP A 164 14.61 4.88 -12.00
C ASP A 164 15.34 3.55 -11.92
N LEU A 165 16.50 3.53 -11.25
CA LEU A 165 17.21 2.32 -10.89
C LEU A 165 16.81 1.96 -9.45
N ILE A 166 15.84 1.05 -9.35
CA ILE A 166 15.19 0.65 -8.11
C ILE A 166 15.88 -0.62 -7.58
N PHE A 167 16.28 -0.61 -6.32
CA PHE A 167 16.92 -1.76 -5.67
C PHE A 167 16.28 -2.14 -4.33
N SER A 168 15.29 -1.37 -3.88
CA SER A 168 14.35 -1.74 -2.80
C SER A 168 13.05 -0.93 -2.92
N SER A 169 12.12 -1.07 -1.98
CA SER A 169 11.04 -0.09 -1.77
C SER A 169 11.51 1.06 -0.89
N GLY A 170 10.80 2.20 -0.89
CA GLY A 170 11.17 3.38 -0.08
C GLY A 170 11.20 3.15 1.43
N ASN A 171 10.50 2.11 1.92
CA ASN A 171 10.57 1.66 3.31
C ASN A 171 11.63 0.55 3.52
N GLY A 172 12.37 0.17 2.48
CA GLY A 172 13.41 -0.85 2.46
C GLY A 172 12.98 -2.30 2.68
N ILE A 173 11.68 -2.61 2.66
CA ILE A 173 11.16 -3.97 2.84
C ILE A 173 11.35 -4.81 1.58
N ALA A 174 10.97 -4.29 0.42
CA ALA A 174 10.95 -5.02 -0.85
C ALA A 174 12.31 -4.93 -1.58
N THR A 175 13.37 -5.40 -0.94
CA THR A 175 14.73 -5.40 -1.50
C THR A 175 14.82 -6.34 -2.70
N VAL A 176 15.47 -5.87 -3.77
CA VAL A 176 15.65 -6.64 -5.00
C VAL A 176 16.72 -7.70 -4.79
N ASP A 177 16.30 -8.97 -4.78
CA ASP A 177 17.14 -10.15 -4.62
C ASP A 177 17.11 -11.06 -5.86
N GLU A 178 17.81 -12.19 -5.81
CA GLU A 178 17.89 -13.14 -6.94
C GLU A 178 16.51 -13.72 -7.32
N GLN A 179 15.55 -13.79 -6.38
CA GLN A 179 14.24 -14.37 -6.66
C GLN A 179 13.39 -13.48 -7.58
N TRP A 180 13.63 -12.16 -7.60
CA TRP A 180 13.02 -11.26 -8.58
C TRP A 180 13.38 -11.70 -9.99
N ARG A 181 14.68 -11.92 -10.22
CA ARG A 181 15.23 -12.34 -11.50
C ARG A 181 14.81 -13.76 -11.87
N SER A 182 14.95 -14.72 -10.95
CA SER A 182 14.69 -16.13 -11.25
C SER A 182 13.23 -16.42 -11.60
N ARG A 183 12.30 -15.52 -11.22
CA ARG A 183 10.87 -15.61 -11.50
C ARG A 183 10.41 -14.67 -12.61
N ALA A 184 11.29 -13.83 -13.14
CA ALA A 184 10.94 -12.88 -14.17
C ALA A 184 10.68 -13.60 -15.50
N ALA A 185 9.66 -13.12 -16.22
CA ALA A 185 9.35 -13.59 -17.56
C ALA A 185 9.82 -12.55 -18.59
N PRO A 186 10.27 -12.97 -19.78
CA PRO A 186 10.55 -12.03 -20.86
C PRO A 186 9.27 -11.36 -21.36
N GLY A 187 9.38 -10.11 -21.78
CA GLY A 187 8.33 -9.34 -22.41
C GLY A 187 8.89 -8.23 -23.32
N THR A 188 8.05 -7.71 -24.21
CA THR A 188 8.45 -6.62 -25.10
C THR A 188 8.13 -5.28 -24.45
N VAL A 189 9.16 -4.47 -24.19
CA VAL A 189 9.06 -3.10 -23.66
C VAL A 189 9.88 -2.19 -24.55
N LEU A 190 9.29 -1.08 -25.01
CA LEU A 190 9.98 -0.10 -25.87
C LEU A 190 10.62 -0.73 -27.12
N GLY A 191 10.01 -1.79 -27.65
CA GLY A 191 10.53 -2.54 -28.81
C GLY A 191 11.72 -3.47 -28.49
N LEU A 192 12.13 -3.59 -27.24
CA LEU A 192 13.21 -4.45 -26.77
C LEU A 192 12.64 -5.65 -26.00
N GLN A 193 13.32 -6.80 -26.06
CA GLN A 193 13.05 -7.90 -25.13
C GLN A 193 13.67 -7.55 -23.77
N ALA A 194 12.87 -7.62 -22.71
CA ALA A 194 13.30 -7.32 -21.35
C ALA A 194 12.68 -8.29 -20.36
N LEU A 195 13.32 -8.47 -19.20
CA LEU A 195 12.70 -9.17 -18.08
C LEU A 195 11.64 -8.26 -17.45
N ILE A 196 10.49 -8.82 -17.13
CA ILE A 196 9.39 -8.10 -16.48
C ILE A 196 9.37 -8.50 -15.00
N VAL A 197 9.26 -7.50 -14.12
CA VAL A 197 9.08 -7.74 -12.68
C VAL A 197 7.89 -8.71 -12.46
N PRO A 198 8.07 -9.81 -11.71
CA PRO A 198 7.00 -10.76 -11.45
C PRO A 198 5.81 -10.10 -10.74
N ALA A 199 4.60 -10.57 -11.01
CA ALA A 199 3.40 -9.99 -10.43
C ALA A 199 3.39 -10.10 -8.88
N GLU A 200 3.94 -11.16 -8.33
CA GLU A 200 4.13 -11.37 -6.89
C GLU A 200 4.99 -10.28 -6.27
N GLU A 201 6.10 -9.92 -6.91
CA GLU A 201 7.02 -8.88 -6.44
C GLU A 201 6.39 -7.49 -6.54
N MET A 202 5.64 -7.23 -7.62
CA MET A 202 4.85 -6.00 -7.74
C MET A 202 3.81 -5.89 -6.63
N ILE A 203 3.08 -6.98 -6.32
CA ILE A 203 2.09 -7.00 -5.23
C ILE A 203 2.77 -6.73 -3.89
N TRP A 204 3.88 -7.42 -3.61
CA TRP A 204 4.62 -7.26 -2.37
C TRP A 204 5.14 -5.83 -2.18
N GLN A 205 5.82 -5.28 -3.19
CA GLN A 205 6.35 -3.91 -3.13
C GLN A 205 5.23 -2.87 -2.96
N LYS A 206 4.17 -2.96 -3.78
CA LYS A 206 3.08 -1.98 -3.79
C LYS A 206 2.20 -2.05 -2.55
N ALA A 207 2.16 -3.18 -1.84
CA ALA A 207 1.28 -3.37 -0.68
C ALA A 207 1.56 -2.39 0.46
N PHE A 208 2.78 -1.89 0.53
CA PHE A 208 3.22 -0.92 1.53
C PHE A 208 3.08 0.54 1.09
N ILE A 209 2.61 0.83 -0.13
CA ILE A 209 2.44 2.21 -0.59
C ILE A 209 1.04 2.69 -0.22
N GLN A 210 0.95 3.36 0.94
CA GLN A 210 -0.29 3.91 1.50
C GLN A 210 -0.09 5.36 1.96
N GLU A 211 0.52 6.17 1.08
CA GLU A 211 0.65 7.60 1.29
C GLU A 211 -0.69 8.33 1.11
N ARG A 212 -0.77 9.56 1.61
CA ARG A 212 -1.97 10.39 1.47
C ARG A 212 -2.26 10.73 0.01
N GLU A 213 -1.21 11.01 -0.74
CA GLU A 213 -1.24 11.38 -2.16
C GLU A 213 -1.09 10.19 -3.11
N ARG A 214 -0.69 9.03 -2.59
CA ARG A 214 -0.45 7.83 -3.39
C ARG A 214 -0.78 6.55 -2.64
N PHE A 215 -1.75 5.82 -3.18
CA PHE A 215 -2.11 4.48 -2.72
C PHE A 215 -2.15 3.52 -3.91
N ASP A 216 -1.33 2.47 -3.88
CA ASP A 216 -1.18 1.53 -5.01
C ASP A 216 -2.14 0.32 -4.92
N GLY A 217 -3.12 0.32 -3.99
CA GLY A 217 -4.02 -0.83 -3.79
C GLY A 217 -4.82 -1.24 -5.04
N ALA A 218 -5.24 -0.29 -5.87
CA ALA A 218 -5.93 -0.60 -7.12
C ALA A 218 -5.06 -1.40 -8.10
N ASP A 219 -3.75 -1.17 -8.11
CA ASP A 219 -2.80 -1.92 -8.95
C ASP A 219 -2.74 -3.36 -8.51
N ILE A 220 -2.65 -3.58 -7.20
CA ILE A 220 -2.67 -4.91 -6.58
C ILE A 220 -3.96 -5.62 -6.95
N HIS A 221 -5.11 -4.94 -6.86
CA HIS A 221 -6.38 -5.54 -7.22
C HIS A 221 -6.45 -5.94 -8.70
N HIS A 222 -5.92 -5.12 -9.61
CA HIS A 222 -5.84 -5.45 -11.02
C HIS A 222 -4.86 -6.60 -11.32
N LEU A 223 -3.71 -6.65 -10.63
CA LEU A 223 -2.77 -7.77 -10.71
C LEU A 223 -3.44 -9.06 -10.23
N LEU A 224 -4.11 -9.03 -9.08
CA LEU A 224 -4.86 -10.18 -8.56
C LEU A 224 -5.96 -10.63 -9.53
N ARG A 225 -6.72 -9.69 -10.09
CA ARG A 225 -7.76 -9.98 -11.07
C ARG A 225 -7.23 -10.69 -12.32
N CYS A 226 -6.10 -10.22 -12.86
CA CYS A 226 -5.55 -10.72 -14.11
C CYS A 226 -4.64 -11.94 -13.94
N LYS A 227 -3.94 -12.05 -12.81
CA LYS A 227 -2.87 -13.02 -12.58
C LYS A 227 -3.10 -13.93 -11.39
N GLY A 228 -4.11 -13.72 -10.55
CA GLY A 228 -4.30 -14.42 -9.27
C GLY A 228 -4.18 -15.94 -9.34
N ARG A 229 -4.83 -16.58 -10.32
CA ARG A 229 -4.72 -18.04 -10.52
C ARG A 229 -3.35 -18.54 -10.99
N GLN A 230 -2.52 -17.65 -11.52
CA GLN A 230 -1.17 -17.94 -12.03
C GLN A 230 -0.07 -17.63 -11.01
N LEU A 231 -0.39 -16.93 -9.92
CA LEU A 231 0.59 -16.56 -8.91
C LEU A 231 1.09 -17.80 -8.15
N ASP A 232 2.37 -17.79 -7.82
CA ASP A 232 2.95 -18.64 -6.78
C ASP A 232 2.58 -18.07 -5.40
N TRP A 233 1.45 -18.52 -4.87
CA TRP A 233 0.92 -18.04 -3.58
C TRP A 233 1.81 -18.37 -2.40
N ASP A 234 2.51 -19.50 -2.43
CA ASP A 234 3.46 -19.88 -1.37
C ASP A 234 4.65 -18.92 -1.35
N HIS A 235 5.13 -18.53 -2.52
CA HIS A 235 6.16 -17.49 -2.65
C HIS A 235 5.66 -16.12 -2.16
N LEU A 236 4.48 -15.70 -2.59
CA LEU A 236 3.91 -14.42 -2.16
C LEU A 236 3.71 -14.38 -0.64
N LEU A 237 3.19 -15.45 -0.03
CA LEU A 237 3.07 -15.56 1.43
C LEU A 237 4.43 -15.49 2.12
N LYS A 238 5.48 -16.11 1.56
CA LYS A 238 6.86 -16.00 2.08
C LYS A 238 7.41 -14.59 2.00
N ARG A 239 7.10 -13.83 0.94
CA ARG A 239 7.52 -12.42 0.80
C ARG A 239 6.97 -11.53 1.92
N PHE A 240 5.70 -11.70 2.27
CA PHE A 240 5.10 -10.98 3.42
C PHE A 240 5.57 -11.56 4.77
N GLY A 241 5.77 -12.88 4.83
CA GLY A 241 6.27 -13.58 6.01
C GLY A 241 5.40 -13.40 7.25
N GLU A 242 5.95 -13.76 8.41
CA GLU A 242 5.23 -13.67 9.69
C GLU A 242 5.06 -12.22 10.20
N ARG A 243 5.77 -11.26 9.60
CA ARG A 243 5.79 -9.86 10.06
C ARG A 243 4.77 -8.96 9.37
N HIS A 244 4.36 -9.30 8.14
CA HIS A 244 3.59 -8.38 7.29
C HIS A 244 2.37 -9.02 6.61
N TRP A 245 2.02 -10.26 6.95
CA TRP A 245 0.90 -10.97 6.33
C TRP A 245 -0.44 -10.23 6.51
N GLU A 246 -0.59 -9.42 7.57
CA GLU A 246 -1.76 -8.57 7.82
C GLU A 246 -1.97 -7.56 6.67
N VAL A 247 -0.87 -7.01 6.13
CA VAL A 247 -0.92 -6.04 5.02
C VAL A 247 -1.44 -6.72 3.75
N LEU A 248 -0.99 -7.95 3.47
CA LEU A 248 -1.53 -8.75 2.37
C LEU A 248 -3.03 -9.02 2.58
N LEU A 249 -3.43 -9.44 3.77
CA LEU A 249 -4.83 -9.73 4.09
C LEU A 249 -5.74 -8.50 3.82
N VAL A 250 -5.32 -7.29 4.21
CA VAL A 250 -6.06 -6.04 3.91
C VAL A 250 -6.29 -5.86 2.41
N HIS A 251 -5.25 -6.08 1.60
CA HIS A 251 -5.38 -5.99 0.14
C HIS A 251 -6.30 -7.08 -0.44
N LEU A 252 -6.28 -8.30 0.11
CA LEU A 252 -7.17 -9.38 -0.34
C LEU A 252 -8.64 -9.13 0.04
N ILE A 253 -8.89 -8.55 1.22
CA ILE A 253 -10.24 -8.16 1.66
C ILE A 253 -10.78 -7.06 0.74
N THR A 254 -10.00 -6.01 0.52
CA THR A 254 -10.40 -4.88 -0.35
C THR A 254 -10.52 -5.30 -1.81
N TYR A 255 -9.69 -6.24 -2.29
CA TYR A 255 -9.85 -6.86 -3.60
C TYR A 255 -11.20 -7.55 -3.74
N ARG A 256 -11.59 -8.39 -2.76
CA ARG A 256 -12.90 -9.08 -2.78
C ARG A 256 -14.08 -8.13 -2.66
N TYR A 257 -13.89 -6.98 -2.02
CA TYR A 257 -14.90 -5.93 -2.01
C TYR A 257 -15.04 -5.28 -3.40
N ALA A 258 -13.92 -4.93 -4.04
CA ALA A 258 -13.91 -4.30 -5.37
C ALA A 258 -14.36 -5.23 -6.50
N PHE A 259 -13.96 -6.50 -6.45
CA PHE A 259 -14.21 -7.52 -7.49
C PHE A 259 -14.92 -8.75 -6.91
N SER A 260 -16.12 -8.53 -6.35
CA SER A 260 -16.88 -9.57 -5.63
C SER A 260 -17.17 -10.83 -6.45
N CYS A 261 -17.33 -10.70 -7.77
CA CYS A 261 -17.57 -11.82 -8.69
C CYS A 261 -16.31 -12.61 -9.06
N GLU A 262 -15.11 -12.11 -8.75
CA GLU A 262 -13.82 -12.72 -9.15
C GLU A 262 -13.03 -13.21 -7.92
N LYS A 263 -13.74 -13.53 -6.83
CA LYS A 263 -13.13 -13.96 -5.55
C LYS A 263 -12.21 -15.18 -5.67
N ASP A 264 -12.38 -15.97 -6.73
CA ASP A 264 -11.70 -17.23 -7.03
C ASP A 264 -10.36 -17.04 -7.74
N GLN A 265 -9.99 -15.79 -8.06
CA GLN A 265 -8.60 -15.45 -8.39
C GLN A 265 -7.66 -15.62 -7.19
N VAL A 266 -8.20 -15.53 -5.97
CA VAL A 266 -7.46 -15.77 -4.73
C VAL A 266 -7.87 -17.13 -4.18
N PRO A 267 -6.94 -18.09 -4.02
CA PRO A 267 -7.25 -19.39 -3.46
C PRO A 267 -7.94 -19.27 -2.11
N GLU A 268 -9.00 -20.06 -1.91
CA GLU A 268 -9.76 -20.05 -0.67
C GLU A 268 -8.88 -20.39 0.53
N ALA A 269 -7.94 -21.33 0.36
CA ALA A 269 -7.00 -21.74 1.39
C ALA A 269 -6.13 -20.58 1.90
N VAL A 270 -5.66 -19.69 1.01
CA VAL A 270 -4.86 -18.50 1.39
C VAL A 270 -5.68 -17.58 2.29
N MET A 271 -6.92 -17.28 1.89
CA MET A 271 -7.80 -16.42 2.69
C MET A 271 -8.15 -17.04 4.04
N ARG A 272 -8.44 -18.34 4.08
CA ARG A 272 -8.72 -19.05 5.33
C ARG A 272 -7.51 -19.05 6.26
N GLU A 273 -6.31 -19.27 5.73
CA GLU A 273 -5.08 -19.28 6.51
C GLU A 273 -4.78 -17.90 7.12
N LEU A 274 -4.89 -16.82 6.35
CA LEU A 274 -4.64 -15.46 6.87
C LEU A 274 -5.70 -15.04 7.90
N ILE A 275 -6.97 -15.41 7.70
CA ILE A 275 -8.03 -15.16 8.71
C ILE A 275 -7.75 -15.96 9.99
N ARG A 276 -7.35 -17.23 9.86
CA ARG A 276 -6.98 -18.07 11.01
C ARG A 276 -5.80 -17.46 11.79
N ARG A 277 -4.79 -16.91 11.10
CA ARG A 277 -3.68 -16.19 11.75
C ARG A 277 -4.16 -14.95 12.50
N LEU A 278 -5.11 -14.21 11.93
CA LEU A 278 -5.72 -13.05 12.60
C LEU A 278 -6.47 -13.46 13.86
N GLU A 279 -7.29 -14.50 13.80
CA GLU A 279 -8.01 -15.04 14.97
C GLU A 279 -7.03 -15.48 16.07
N GLN A 280 -5.90 -16.09 15.70
CA GLN A 280 -4.85 -16.44 16.65
C GLN A 280 -4.19 -15.21 17.25
N ARG A 281 -3.89 -14.19 16.44
CA ARG A 281 -3.30 -12.94 16.91
C ARG A 281 -4.21 -12.23 17.92
N GLU A 282 -5.52 -12.21 17.71
CA GLU A 282 -6.49 -11.60 18.63
C GLU A 282 -6.55 -12.32 19.99
N SER A 283 -6.12 -13.58 20.06
CA SER A 283 -6.01 -14.31 21.33
C SER A 283 -4.73 -13.98 22.11
N GLU A 284 -3.75 -13.35 21.47
CA GLU A 284 -2.52 -12.89 22.10
C GLU A 284 -2.74 -11.56 22.85
N PRO A 285 -2.05 -11.32 23.98
CA PRO A 285 -2.09 -10.02 24.61
C PRO A 285 -1.46 -8.95 23.70
N ALA A 286 -1.90 -7.71 23.86
CA ALA A 286 -1.31 -6.58 23.16
C ALA A 286 0.22 -6.50 23.42
N GLY A 287 0.98 -6.16 22.37
CA GLY A 287 2.43 -6.00 22.46
C GLY A 287 2.82 -4.90 23.45
N ALA A 288 3.85 -5.16 24.25
CA ALA A 288 4.37 -4.19 25.22
C ALA A 288 5.22 -3.08 24.58
N ASP A 289 5.78 -3.35 23.39
CA ASP A 289 6.64 -2.43 22.66
C ASP A 289 5.83 -1.34 21.95
N ARG A 290 6.18 -0.07 22.21
CA ARG A 290 5.64 1.09 21.48
C ARG A 290 6.39 1.28 20.17
N VAL A 291 6.10 0.45 19.18
CA VAL A 291 6.64 0.57 17.81
C VAL A 291 5.51 0.98 16.87
N CYS A 292 5.73 2.01 16.05
CA CYS A 292 4.80 2.43 15.01
C CYS A 292 5.19 1.79 13.68
N ARG A 293 4.51 0.72 13.29
CA ARG A 293 4.65 0.10 11.96
C ARG A 293 3.96 0.87 10.85
N GLY A 294 3.19 1.90 11.18
CA GLY A 294 2.60 2.80 10.19
C GLY A 294 3.66 3.51 9.33
N THR A 295 4.87 3.70 9.87
CA THR A 295 6.00 4.27 9.11
C THR A 295 6.49 3.39 7.96
N LEU A 296 6.13 2.10 7.96
CA LEU A 296 6.35 1.22 6.81
C LEU A 296 5.30 1.42 5.71
N LEU A 297 4.14 2.01 6.02
CA LEU A 297 3.03 2.23 5.08
C LEU A 297 3.02 3.66 4.51
N SER A 298 3.47 4.63 5.30
CA SER A 298 3.60 6.02 4.90
C SER A 298 4.79 6.68 5.58
N ARG A 299 5.54 7.46 4.80
CA ARG A 299 6.69 8.22 5.27
C ARG A 299 6.31 9.37 6.20
N GLN A 300 5.13 9.97 6.00
CA GLN A 300 4.72 11.19 6.68
C GLN A 300 3.53 11.01 7.63
N GLN A 301 2.57 10.13 7.31
CA GLN A 301 1.27 10.12 8.00
C GLN A 301 1.36 9.66 9.46
N TYR A 302 2.45 9.01 9.85
CA TYR A 302 2.68 8.49 11.22
C TYR A 302 3.78 9.23 11.99
N LEU A 303 4.13 10.45 11.55
CA LEU A 303 5.09 11.30 12.26
C LEU A 303 4.56 11.79 13.61
N HIS A 304 3.24 11.85 13.79
CA HIS A 304 2.67 12.21 15.09
C HIS A 304 3.00 11.13 16.14
N GLU A 305 2.79 9.86 15.80
CA GLU A 305 3.08 8.75 16.70
C GLU A 305 4.58 8.68 17.06
N THR A 306 5.45 8.98 16.11
CA THR A 306 6.90 8.94 16.34
C THR A 306 7.42 10.20 17.05
N ASN A 307 7.17 11.39 16.49
CA ASN A 307 7.78 12.65 16.96
C ASN A 307 7.05 13.28 18.16
N VAL A 308 5.77 12.97 18.37
CA VAL A 308 4.99 13.54 19.48
C VAL A 308 4.74 12.48 20.56
N GLU A 309 4.22 11.31 20.17
CA GLU A 309 3.84 10.28 21.13
C GLU A 309 5.01 9.38 21.56
N GLY A 310 6.14 9.44 20.86
CA GLY A 310 7.38 8.72 21.20
C GLY A 310 7.35 7.21 20.90
N TYR A 311 6.55 6.77 19.93
CA TYR A 311 6.64 5.41 19.40
C TYR A 311 7.92 5.27 18.57
N ARG A 312 8.63 4.14 18.69
CA ARG A 312 9.79 3.84 17.85
C ARG A 312 9.36 3.63 16.40
N ASP A 313 10.12 4.18 15.46
CA ASP A 313 9.97 3.94 14.03
C ASP A 313 10.32 2.48 13.72
N ALA A 314 9.38 1.73 13.14
CA ALA A 314 9.62 0.33 12.79
C ALA A 314 10.77 0.14 11.79
N ARG A 315 11.03 1.12 10.91
CA ARG A 315 12.10 1.07 9.90
C ARG A 315 13.48 0.91 10.52
N GLU A 316 13.70 1.44 11.72
CA GLU A 316 14.99 1.28 12.43
C GLU A 316 15.35 -0.20 12.72
N THR A 317 14.35 -1.07 12.80
CA THR A 317 14.54 -2.50 13.14
C THR A 317 14.14 -3.45 12.02
N GLU A 318 13.30 -3.00 11.10
CA GLU A 318 12.73 -3.83 10.03
C GLU A 318 13.35 -3.52 8.66
N THR A 319 14.13 -2.44 8.56
CA THR A 319 14.82 -2.04 7.33
C THR A 319 16.33 -2.07 7.53
N GLU A 320 17.00 -2.98 6.83
CA GLU A 320 18.46 -3.10 6.92
C GLU A 320 19.15 -1.83 6.41
N GLY A 321 20.06 -1.29 7.22
CA GLY A 321 20.83 -0.09 6.88
C GLY A 321 20.04 1.21 6.94
N TRP A 322 18.84 1.24 7.53
CA TRP A 322 18.03 2.45 7.67
C TRP A 322 18.79 3.58 8.39
N THR A 323 18.91 4.74 7.74
CA THR A 323 19.57 5.93 8.28
C THR A 323 18.62 7.08 8.59
N GLY A 324 17.31 6.82 8.56
CA GLY A 324 16.28 7.85 8.66
C GLY A 324 15.85 8.43 7.32
N ASP A 325 14.66 9.02 7.31
CA ASP A 325 14.10 9.69 6.15
C ASP A 325 14.58 11.15 6.10
N ARG A 326 15.23 11.54 5.00
CA ARG A 326 15.78 12.90 4.85
C ARG A 326 14.71 13.97 4.57
N THR A 327 13.58 13.56 3.99
CA THR A 327 12.47 14.47 3.66
C THR A 327 11.53 14.64 4.86
N TYR A 328 11.31 13.55 5.58
CA TYR A 328 10.36 13.45 6.70
C TYR A 328 11.05 12.87 7.93
N PRO A 329 12.00 13.60 8.54
CA PRO A 329 12.81 13.07 9.62
C PRO A 329 11.97 12.71 10.86
N VAL A 330 12.35 11.60 11.49
CA VAL A 330 11.85 11.22 12.82
C VAL A 330 12.73 11.87 13.87
N GLU A 331 12.11 12.64 14.76
CA GLU A 331 12.74 13.35 15.86
C GLU A 331 12.01 12.96 17.15
N TYR A 332 12.59 12.03 17.91
CA TYR A 332 11.95 11.56 19.14
C TYR A 332 11.90 12.66 20.20
N PRO A 333 10.80 12.74 20.97
CA PRO A 333 10.68 13.70 22.05
C PRO A 333 11.70 13.40 23.16
N ASP A 334 12.21 14.46 23.81
CA ASP A 334 13.05 14.33 24.99
C ASP A 334 12.34 13.48 26.06
N ARG A 335 13.03 12.47 26.59
CA ARG A 335 12.49 11.65 27.69
C ARG A 335 12.33 12.50 28.94
N GLY A 336 11.20 13.19 29.08
CA GLY A 336 10.90 14.05 30.22
C GLY A 336 9.74 15.03 30.04
N THR A 337 9.27 15.30 28.82
CA THR A 337 8.21 16.27 28.56
C THR A 337 6.86 15.60 28.28
N HIS A 338 6.02 15.62 29.31
CA HIS A 338 4.56 15.59 29.26
C HIS A 338 3.89 14.68 28.23
N ASP A 339 3.57 13.47 28.70
CA ASP A 339 2.46 12.67 28.23
C ASP A 339 1.13 13.43 28.48
N ALA A 340 0.84 14.42 27.63
CA ALA A 340 -0.30 15.32 27.75
C ALA A 340 -1.64 14.63 27.44
N HIS A 341 -1.60 13.48 26.76
CA HIS A 341 -2.80 12.72 26.39
C HIS A 341 -3.13 11.54 27.31
N ARG A 342 -2.28 11.21 28.31
CA ARG A 342 -2.60 10.16 29.31
C ARG A 342 -3.53 10.55 30.46
N ARG A 343 -4.13 11.75 30.45
CA ARG A 343 -5.15 12.13 31.43
C ARG A 343 -6.56 12.12 30.82
N SER A 344 -7.00 10.98 30.28
CA SER A 344 -8.43 10.58 30.24
C SER A 344 -8.63 9.37 29.33
N ARG A 345 -8.68 8.17 29.91
CA ARG A 345 -9.62 7.10 29.56
C ARG A 345 -9.47 5.94 30.52
#